data_AF-R5YI15-F1
#
_entry.id   AF-R5YI15-F1
#
_cell.length_a   1.000
_cell.length_b   1.000
_cell.length_c   1.000
_cell.angle_alpha   90.00
_cell.angle_beta   90.00
_cell.angle_gamma   90.00
#
_symmetry.space_group_name_H-M   'P 1'
#
loop_
_entity.id
_entity.type
_entity.pdbx_description
1 polymer ?
#
loop_
_entity_poly.entity_id
_entity_poly.type
_entity_poly.pdbx_seq_one_letter_code
_entity_poly.pdbx_strand_id
1 'polypeptide(L)'
;MNKKSQIQQLVNSRKLSTDEEYVLFESALQALQMSITIDDIGDICKAFCDDTEDDEVMFGIIHLIEQLQGEEYLKEIAICTPDMKAAHNWAMTLNKRIINSQKYFEKYIEIIGQLKKEYKEKILKLLVDVKNDNPKKFGDKIDMLIERVA
;
A
#
# COMPACT_ATOMS: atom_id res chain seq x y z
N MET A 1 5.47 -20.70 13.77
CA MET A 1 5.69 -19.26 13.98
C MET A 1 4.35 -18.55 13.93
N ASN A 2 4.13 -17.50 14.74
CA ASN A 2 2.85 -16.78 14.73
C ASN A 2 2.86 -15.66 13.66
N LYS A 3 1.68 -15.24 13.19
CA LYS A 3 1.52 -14.22 12.14
C LYS A 3 2.34 -12.94 12.41
N LYS A 4 2.31 -12.45 13.65
CA LYS A 4 3.06 -11.26 14.07
C LYS A 4 4.58 -11.41 13.90
N SER A 5 5.13 -12.58 14.21
CA SER A 5 6.56 -12.86 14.02
C SER A 5 6.95 -12.86 12.54
N GLN A 6 6.07 -13.31 11.65
CA GLN A 6 6.34 -13.28 10.20
C GLN A 6 6.31 -11.85 9.64
N ILE A 7 5.34 -11.04 10.07
CA ILE A 7 5.30 -9.61 9.67
C ILE A 7 6.57 -8.90 10.16
N GLN A 8 7.01 -9.16 11.39
CA GLN A 8 8.25 -8.57 11.89
C GLN A 8 9.47 -9.04 11.09
N GLN A 9 9.48 -10.30 10.64
CA GLN A 9 10.55 -10.81 9.78
C GLN A 9 10.60 -10.06 8.45
N LEU A 10 9.46 -9.83 7.78
CA LEU A 10 9.41 -9.00 6.57
C LEU A 10 10.00 -7.60 6.82
N VAL A 11 9.63 -6.95 7.93
CA VAL A 11 10.17 -5.62 8.27
C VAL A 11 11.68 -5.65 8.49
N ASN A 12 12.20 -6.70 9.12
CA ASN A 12 13.62 -6.80 9.44
C ASN A 12 14.49 -7.12 8.22
N SER A 13 13.96 -7.82 7.21
CA SER A 13 14.70 -8.22 6.01
C SER A 13 14.34 -7.41 4.76
N ARG A 14 13.54 -6.34 4.88
CA ARG A 14 13.04 -5.52 3.76
C ARG A 14 14.09 -4.81 2.89
N LYS A 15 15.36 -4.81 3.28
CA LYS A 15 16.44 -4.22 2.46
C LYS A 15 16.91 -5.16 1.35
N LEU A 16 16.80 -6.47 1.58
CA LEU A 16 17.23 -7.50 0.63
C LEU A 16 18.68 -7.32 0.17
N SER A 17 19.56 -6.85 1.06
CA SER A 17 20.97 -6.58 0.73
C SER A 17 21.87 -7.82 0.87
N THR A 18 21.33 -8.92 1.39
CA THR A 18 22.07 -10.19 1.59
C THR A 18 21.19 -11.40 1.28
N ASP A 19 21.80 -12.50 0.86
CA ASP A 19 21.09 -13.77 0.61
C ASP A 19 20.27 -14.25 1.82
N GLU A 20 20.76 -14.00 3.04
CA GLU A 20 20.02 -14.33 4.26
C GLU A 20 18.74 -13.50 4.39
N GLU A 21 18.80 -12.18 4.14
CA GLU A 21 17.62 -11.32 4.13
C GLU A 21 16.61 -11.77 3.06
N TYR A 22 17.07 -12.13 1.86
CA TYR A 22 16.21 -12.68 0.81
C TYR A 22 15.47 -13.93 1.28
N VAL A 23 16.19 -14.93 1.79
CA VAL A 23 15.59 -16.18 2.26
C VAL A 23 14.59 -15.93 3.38
N LEU A 24 14.92 -15.06 4.34
CA LEU A 24 14.04 -14.70 5.43
C LEU A 24 12.79 -13.97 4.94
N PHE A 25 12.93 -13.04 4.00
CA PHE A 25 11.82 -12.28 3.46
C PHE A 25 10.83 -13.17 2.70
N GLU A 26 11.33 -13.94 1.72
CA GLU A 26 10.51 -14.86 0.92
C GLU A 26 9.81 -15.91 1.78
N SER A 27 10.53 -16.48 2.75
CA SER A 27 9.95 -17.47 3.68
C SER A 27 8.82 -16.86 4.52
N ALA A 28 8.98 -15.61 4.98
CA ALA A 28 7.95 -14.91 5.74
C ALA A 28 6.75 -14.55 4.86
N LEU A 29 7.00 -14.11 3.63
CA LEU A 29 5.96 -13.77 2.65
C LEU A 29 5.10 -15.00 2.33
N GLN A 30 5.73 -16.14 2.06
CA GLN A 30 5.06 -17.41 1.81
C GLN A 30 4.25 -17.87 3.04
N ALA A 31 4.82 -17.75 4.25
CA ALA A 31 4.13 -18.15 5.47
C ALA A 31 2.90 -17.29 5.80
N LEU A 32 2.87 -16.03 5.32
CA LEU A 32 1.74 -15.13 5.49
C LEU A 32 0.62 -15.34 4.47
N GLN A 33 0.90 -16.01 3.36
CA GLN A 33 -0.06 -16.24 2.29
C GLN A 33 -1.36 -16.89 2.83
N MET A 34 -2.52 -16.35 2.45
CA MET A 34 -3.86 -16.78 2.91
C MET A 34 -4.12 -16.71 4.43
N SER A 35 -3.23 -16.10 5.22
CA SER A 35 -3.37 -16.02 6.69
C SER A 35 -3.61 -14.60 7.23
N ILE A 36 -3.42 -13.59 6.38
CA ILE A 36 -3.61 -12.19 6.75
C ILE A 36 -5.08 -11.78 6.71
N THR A 37 -5.38 -10.72 7.45
CA THR A 37 -6.68 -10.06 7.57
C THR A 37 -6.51 -8.56 7.35
N ILE A 38 -7.62 -7.82 7.23
CA ILE A 38 -7.61 -6.35 7.07
C ILE A 38 -6.77 -5.68 8.16
N ASP A 39 -6.93 -6.11 9.42
CA ASP A 39 -6.23 -5.55 10.58
C ASP A 39 -4.70 -5.66 10.51
N ASP A 40 -4.16 -6.53 9.64
CA ASP A 40 -2.71 -6.70 9.48
C ASP A 40 -2.10 -5.73 8.46
N ILE A 41 -2.91 -5.10 7.59
CA ILE A 41 -2.40 -4.28 6.46
C ILE A 41 -1.47 -3.17 6.98
N GLY A 42 -1.87 -2.45 8.01
CA GLY A 42 -1.06 -1.36 8.57
C GLY A 42 0.30 -1.81 9.09
N ASP A 43 0.40 -3.02 9.67
CA ASP A 43 1.66 -3.59 10.11
C ASP A 43 2.49 -4.12 8.94
N ILE A 44 1.85 -4.76 7.95
CA ILE A 44 2.50 -5.23 6.72
C ILE A 44 3.06 -4.06 5.91
N CYS A 45 2.37 -2.91 5.85
CA CYS A 45 2.85 -1.72 5.15
C CYS A 45 4.19 -1.21 5.70
N LYS A 46 4.56 -1.54 6.94
CA LYS A 46 5.89 -1.20 7.50
C LYS A 46 7.01 -1.99 6.85
N ALA A 47 6.73 -3.09 6.15
CA ALA A 47 7.74 -3.89 5.48
C ALA A 47 8.14 -3.35 4.10
N PHE A 48 7.43 -2.35 3.54
CA PHE A 48 7.91 -1.66 2.35
C PHE A 48 9.18 -0.84 2.65
N CYS A 49 10.09 -0.82 1.69
CA CYS A 49 11.37 -0.10 1.76
C CYS A 49 11.68 0.51 0.38
N ASP A 50 11.76 1.84 0.29
CA ASP A 50 12.16 2.50 -0.97
C ASP A 50 13.65 2.24 -1.31
N ASP A 51 14.48 1.96 -0.30
CA ASP A 51 15.91 1.60 -0.44
C ASP A 51 16.14 0.07 -0.54
N THR A 52 15.17 -0.69 -1.06
CA THR A 52 15.35 -2.13 -1.28
C THR A 52 16.30 -2.38 -2.44
N GLU A 53 17.14 -3.41 -2.37
CA GLU A 53 17.98 -3.84 -3.50
C GLU A 53 17.18 -4.64 -4.54
N ASP A 54 15.94 -5.03 -4.21
CA ASP A 54 15.06 -5.78 -5.10
C ASP A 54 13.60 -5.34 -4.98
N ASP A 55 13.15 -4.61 -6.00
CA ASP A 55 11.76 -4.17 -6.11
C ASP A 55 10.82 -5.33 -6.45
N GLU A 56 11.26 -6.34 -7.21
CA GLU A 56 10.40 -7.45 -7.65
C GLU A 56 9.93 -8.30 -6.47
N VAL A 57 10.83 -8.60 -5.54
CA VAL A 57 10.48 -9.28 -4.29
C VAL A 57 9.56 -8.41 -3.43
N MET A 58 9.78 -7.10 -3.40
CA MET A 58 8.94 -6.16 -2.66
C MET A 58 7.50 -6.06 -3.23
N PHE A 59 7.32 -6.24 -4.54
CA PHE A 59 6.00 -6.41 -5.16
C PHE A 59 5.23 -7.62 -4.61
N GLY A 60 5.93 -8.61 -4.05
CA GLY A 60 5.33 -9.71 -3.30
C GLY A 60 4.43 -9.24 -2.15
N ILE A 61 4.80 -8.17 -1.43
CA ILE A 61 3.95 -7.57 -0.39
C ILE A 61 2.67 -7.01 -0.98
N ILE A 62 2.74 -6.34 -2.14
CA ILE A 62 1.54 -5.82 -2.81
C ILE A 62 0.58 -6.96 -3.14
N HIS A 63 1.08 -8.05 -3.72
CA HIS A 63 0.25 -9.20 -4.05
C HIS A 63 -0.33 -9.87 -2.80
N LEU A 64 0.44 -9.90 -1.71
CA LEU A 64 -0.03 -10.39 -0.42
C LEU A 64 -1.24 -9.56 0.06
N ILE A 65 -1.14 -8.23 0.12
CA ILE A 65 -2.26 -7.40 0.63
C ILE A 65 -3.47 -7.38 -0.32
N GLU A 66 -3.25 -7.45 -1.63
CA GLU A 66 -4.31 -7.44 -2.64
C GLU A 66 -5.21 -8.68 -2.61
N GLN A 67 -4.77 -9.77 -1.97
CA GLN A 67 -5.61 -10.96 -1.79
C GLN A 67 -6.86 -10.68 -0.95
N LEU A 68 -6.83 -9.64 -0.09
CA LEU A 68 -7.93 -9.31 0.83
C LEU A 68 -9.16 -8.75 0.08
N GLN A 69 -8.93 -7.92 -0.94
CA GLN A 69 -9.97 -7.32 -1.79
C GLN A 69 -11.09 -6.58 -1.02
N GLY A 70 -12.00 -5.94 -1.77
CA GLY A 70 -13.22 -5.35 -1.19
C GLY A 70 -13.02 -3.99 -0.53
N GLU A 71 -14.11 -3.51 0.09
CA GLU A 71 -14.22 -2.14 0.62
C GLU A 71 -13.31 -1.90 1.84
N GLU A 72 -13.22 -2.86 2.75
CA GLU A 72 -12.37 -2.75 3.94
C GLU A 72 -10.89 -2.67 3.59
N TYR A 73 -10.44 -3.44 2.59
CA TYR A 73 -9.08 -3.36 2.05
C TYR A 73 -8.78 -1.95 1.53
N LEU A 74 -9.65 -1.42 0.69
CA LEU A 74 -9.49 -0.08 0.12
C LEU A 74 -9.45 0.99 1.20
N LYS A 75 -10.34 0.89 2.20
CA LYS A 75 -10.38 1.80 3.33
C LYS A 75 -9.09 1.77 4.15
N GLU A 76 -8.58 0.58 4.44
CA GLU A 76 -7.35 0.44 5.22
C GLU A 76 -6.14 1.00 4.46
N ILE A 77 -6.04 0.75 3.15
CA ILE A 77 -4.99 1.34 2.30
C ILE A 77 -5.05 2.87 2.32
N ALA A 78 -6.25 3.47 2.20
CA ALA A 78 -6.40 4.93 2.25
C ALA A 78 -5.99 5.52 3.61
N ILE A 79 -6.14 4.76 4.69
CA ILE A 79 -5.79 5.17 6.05
C ILE A 79 -4.28 5.03 6.31
N CYS A 80 -3.68 3.90 5.95
CA CYS A 80 -2.32 3.57 6.37
C CYS A 80 -1.23 4.09 5.42
N THR A 81 -1.48 4.11 4.10
CA THR A 81 -0.44 4.47 3.12
C THR A 81 0.08 5.91 3.25
N PRO A 82 -0.71 6.92 3.64
CA PRO A 82 -0.17 8.26 3.86
C PRO A 82 0.87 8.36 4.99
N ASP A 83 0.90 7.39 5.91
CA ASP A 83 1.86 7.36 7.02
C ASP A 83 3.15 6.57 6.68
N MET A 84 3.25 5.98 5.49
CA MET A 84 4.45 5.29 4.97
C MET A 84 5.55 6.27 4.53
N LYS A 85 5.96 7.19 5.40
CA LYS A 85 6.90 8.28 5.04
C LYS A 85 8.28 7.82 4.56
N ALA A 86 8.76 6.69 5.07
CA ALA A 86 10.05 6.10 4.69
C ALA A 86 9.96 5.14 3.50
N ALA A 87 8.74 4.89 3.00
CA ALA A 87 8.45 4.04 1.84
C ALA A 87 7.42 4.75 0.96
N HIS A 88 7.69 6.02 0.65
CA HIS A 88 6.75 6.92 -0.02
C HIS A 88 6.48 6.48 -1.47
N ASN A 89 7.50 5.96 -2.16
CA ASN A 89 7.31 5.44 -3.52
C ASN A 89 6.40 4.21 -3.54
N TRP A 90 6.51 3.33 -2.53
CA TRP A 90 5.59 2.21 -2.35
C TRP A 90 4.17 2.65 -1.97
N ALA A 91 4.03 3.67 -1.11
CA ALA A 91 2.74 4.27 -0.78
C ALA A 91 2.02 4.79 -2.02
N MET A 92 2.75 5.52 -2.88
CA MET A 92 2.24 5.97 -4.17
C MET A 92 1.90 4.79 -5.07
N THR A 93 2.74 3.76 -5.14
CA THR A 93 2.53 2.58 -5.99
C THR A 93 1.23 1.83 -5.64
N LEU A 94 0.95 1.63 -4.35
CA LEU A 94 -0.30 1.03 -3.90
C LEU A 94 -1.53 1.84 -4.36
N ASN A 95 -1.48 3.15 -4.20
CA ASN A 95 -2.55 4.05 -4.62
C ASN A 95 -2.70 4.09 -6.15
N LYS A 96 -1.60 4.11 -6.91
CA LYS A 96 -1.59 4.01 -8.37
C LYS A 96 -2.28 2.74 -8.86
N ARG A 97 -2.08 1.59 -8.20
CA ARG A 97 -2.76 0.32 -8.55
C ARG A 97 -4.28 0.42 -8.38
N ILE A 98 -4.75 1.02 -7.29
CA ILE A 98 -6.18 1.22 -7.04
C ILE A 98 -6.79 2.22 -8.02
N ILE A 99 -6.15 3.37 -8.25
CA ILE A 99 -6.64 4.41 -9.16
C ILE A 99 -6.68 3.94 -10.62
N ASN A 100 -5.74 3.08 -11.00
CA ASN A 100 -5.72 2.50 -12.34
C ASN A 100 -6.76 1.38 -12.52
N SER A 101 -7.31 0.84 -11.43
CA SER A 101 -8.29 -0.24 -11.48
C SER A 101 -9.69 0.30 -11.80
N GLN A 102 -10.24 -0.11 -12.95
CA GLN A 102 -11.65 0.14 -13.30
C GLN A 102 -12.62 -0.39 -12.23
N LYS A 103 -12.26 -1.50 -11.57
CA LYS A 103 -13.06 -2.15 -10.53
C LYS A 103 -13.12 -1.31 -9.24
N TYR A 104 -12.03 -0.65 -8.88
CA TYR A 104 -11.90 -0.03 -7.55
C TYR A 104 -11.91 1.49 -7.56
N PHE A 105 -11.64 2.16 -8.68
CA PHE A 105 -11.49 3.61 -8.70
C PHE A 105 -12.70 4.36 -8.12
N GLU A 106 -13.91 4.09 -8.63
CA GLU A 106 -15.15 4.73 -8.14
C GLU A 106 -15.40 4.45 -6.66
N LYS A 107 -15.25 3.19 -6.24
CA LYS A 107 -15.41 2.79 -4.84
C LYS A 107 -14.37 3.48 -3.93
N TYR A 108 -13.17 3.71 -4.42
CA TYR A 108 -12.12 4.41 -3.66
C TYR A 108 -12.47 5.88 -3.42
N ILE A 109 -13.08 6.55 -4.41
CA ILE A 109 -13.62 7.91 -4.25
C ILE A 109 -14.68 7.94 -3.13
N GLU A 110 -15.64 7.01 -3.16
CA GLU A 110 -16.70 6.90 -2.13
C GLU A 110 -16.10 6.73 -0.73
N ILE A 111 -15.13 5.82 -0.59
CA ILE A 111 -14.46 5.53 0.68
C ILE A 111 -13.73 6.77 1.20
N ILE A 112 -12.91 7.42 0.38
CA ILE A 112 -12.17 8.62 0.76
C ILE A 112 -13.14 9.72 1.18
N GLY A 113 -14.25 9.88 0.47
CA GLY A 113 -15.31 10.84 0.80
C GLY A 113 -15.90 10.66 2.21
N GLN A 114 -15.95 9.43 2.71
CA GLN A 114 -16.50 9.07 4.02
C GLN A 114 -15.47 9.05 5.16
N LEU A 115 -14.17 9.18 4.85
CA LEU A 115 -13.12 9.19 5.88
C LEU A 115 -13.26 10.42 6.80
N LYS A 116 -12.82 10.25 8.05
CA LYS A 116 -12.65 11.37 8.98
C LYS A 116 -11.69 12.38 8.36
N LYS A 117 -11.92 13.67 8.66
CA LYS A 117 -11.15 14.80 8.13
C LYS A 117 -9.64 14.59 8.18
N GLU A 118 -9.11 14.09 9.30
CA GLU A 118 -7.68 13.85 9.47
C GLU A 118 -7.09 12.85 8.46
N TYR A 119 -7.77 11.72 8.20
CA TYR A 119 -7.31 10.72 7.25
C TYR A 119 -7.53 11.18 5.81
N LYS A 120 -8.67 11.84 5.55
CA LYS A 120 -8.99 12.43 4.25
C LYS A 120 -7.90 13.42 3.82
N GLU A 121 -7.50 14.34 4.70
CA GLU A 121 -6.45 15.32 4.39
C GLU A 121 -5.09 14.67 4.09
N LYS A 122 -4.74 13.60 4.81
CA LYS A 122 -3.50 12.85 4.56
C LYS A 122 -3.50 12.14 3.22
N ILE A 123 -4.56 11.39 2.89
CA ILE A 123 -4.63 10.66 1.63
C ILE A 123 -4.68 11.61 0.43
N LEU A 124 -5.41 12.73 0.53
CA LEU A 124 -5.43 13.72 -0.55
C LEU A 124 -4.06 14.32 -0.85
N LYS A 125 -3.21 14.54 0.17
CA LYS A 125 -1.82 14.97 -0.04
C LYS A 125 -1.02 13.92 -0.81
N LEU A 126 -1.07 12.65 -0.38
CA LEU A 126 -0.41 11.56 -1.09
C LEU A 126 -0.91 11.42 -2.55
N LEU A 127 -2.20 11.63 -2.78
CA LEU A 127 -2.76 11.59 -4.14
C LEU A 127 -2.27 12.75 -5.00
N VAL A 128 -2.06 13.94 -4.44
CA VAL A 128 -1.38 15.03 -5.18
C VAL A 128 0.03 14.61 -5.60
N ASP A 129 0.77 13.89 -4.76
CA ASP A 129 2.09 13.36 -5.11
C ASP A 129 2.00 12.32 -6.25
N VAL A 130 0.99 11.42 -6.22
CA VAL A 130 0.72 10.49 -7.32
C VAL A 130 0.42 11.23 -8.64
N LYS A 131 -0.32 12.33 -8.58
CA LYS A 131 -0.59 13.18 -9.75
C LYS A 131 0.71 13.80 -10.27
N ASN A 132 1.55 14.32 -9.40
CA ASN A 132 2.79 14.99 -9.78
C ASN A 132 3.85 14.02 -10.33
N ASP A 133 3.87 12.77 -9.87
CA ASP A 133 4.75 11.71 -10.36
C ASP A 133 4.50 11.37 -11.84
N ASN A 134 3.24 11.26 -12.25
CA ASN A 134 2.88 11.04 -13.66
C ASN A 134 1.58 11.76 -14.04
N PRO A 135 1.66 13.08 -14.32
CA PRO A 135 0.47 13.90 -14.58
C PRO A 135 -0.32 13.43 -15.80
N LYS A 136 0.36 12.95 -16.84
CA LYS A 136 -0.28 12.44 -18.06
C LYS A 136 -1.16 11.22 -17.80
N LYS A 137 -0.78 10.37 -16.84
CA LYS A 137 -1.50 9.12 -16.55
C LYS A 137 -2.55 9.29 -15.46
N PHE A 138 -2.28 10.11 -14.44
CA PHE A 138 -3.12 10.18 -13.24
C PHE A 138 -3.77 11.54 -12.99
N GLY A 139 -3.38 12.60 -13.73
CA GLY A 139 -3.87 13.98 -13.51
C GLY A 139 -5.39 14.07 -13.47
N ASP A 140 -6.05 13.75 -14.59
CA ASP A 140 -7.51 13.88 -14.71
C ASP A 140 -8.26 13.01 -13.69
N LYS A 141 -7.77 11.79 -13.41
CA LYS A 141 -8.39 10.90 -12.42
C LYS A 141 -8.29 11.47 -11.00
N ILE A 142 -7.17 12.06 -10.64
CA ILE A 142 -6.95 12.60 -9.31
C ILE A 142 -7.70 13.91 -9.13
N ASP A 143 -7.76 14.76 -10.15
CA ASP A 143 -8.57 15.98 -10.12
C ASP A 143 -10.05 15.64 -9.92
N MET A 144 -10.58 14.69 -10.71
CA MET A 144 -11.94 14.20 -10.52
C MET A 144 -12.18 13.61 -9.13
N LEU A 145 -11.24 12.85 -8.59
CA LEU A 145 -11.34 12.30 -7.24
C LEU A 145 -11.41 13.43 -6.21
N ILE A 146 -10.50 14.40 -6.27
CA ILE A 146 -10.44 15.53 -5.33
C ILE A 146 -11.74 16.35 -5.38
N GLU A 147 -12.23 16.67 -6.58
CA GLU A 147 -13.48 17.43 -6.76
C GLU A 147 -14.70 16.71 -6.14
N ARG A 148 -14.72 15.38 -6.14
CA ARG A 148 -15.85 14.58 -5.63
C ARG A 148 -15.81 14.32 -4.12
N VAL A 149 -14.65 14.48 -3.48
CA VAL A 149 -14.49 14.20 -2.04
C VAL A 149 -14.28 15.44 -1.18
N ALA A 150 -14.04 16.60 -1.83
CA ALA A 150 -14.00 17.93 -1.23
C ALA A 150 -15.36 18.32 -0.64
#